data_AF-A0A7S0KZ01-F1
#
_entry.id   AF-A0A7S0KZ01-F1
#
_cell.length_a   1.000
_cell.length_b   1.000
_cell.length_c   1.000
_cell.angle_alpha   90.00
_cell.angle_beta   90.00
_cell.angle_gamma   90.00
#
_symmetry.space_group_name_H-M   'P 1'
#
loop_
_entity.id
_entity.type
_entity.pdbx_description
1 polymer ?
#
loop_
_entity_poly.entity_id
_entity_poly.type
_entity_poly.pdbx_seq_one_letter_code
_entity_poly.pdbx_strand_id
1 'polypeptide(L)'
;CGGANVTRASSANQHRKPHAQRSRESAQADASGGLAASVHKRETGAASLCVVCFERDNAAVLYRCGHQCACLQCAYYLHSQRLRCPICRAPIDDVLRIFPASA
;
A
#
# COMPACT_ATOMS: atom_id res chain seq x y z
N CYS A 1 28.08 10.75 61.09
CA CYS A 1 28.55 12.14 61.14
C CYS A 1 28.80 12.63 59.70
N GLY A 2 28.01 13.60 59.25
CA GLY A 2 28.23 14.37 58.01
C GLY A 2 27.92 13.60 56.71
N GLY A 3 27.12 14.10 55.78
CA GLY A 3 26.41 15.36 55.68
C GLY A 3 25.65 15.34 54.36
N ALA A 4 24.36 15.66 54.40
CA ALA A 4 23.57 15.91 53.21
C ALA A 4 24.04 17.22 52.54
N ASN A 5 24.06 17.27 51.22
CA ASN A 5 23.84 18.56 50.55
C ASN A 5 22.95 18.36 49.32
N VAL A 6 21.75 18.90 49.48
CA VAL A 6 20.72 19.10 48.47
C VAL A 6 21.00 20.42 47.78
N THR A 7 21.24 20.42 46.47
CA THR A 7 21.24 21.67 45.68
C THR A 7 19.85 21.93 45.13
N ARG A 8 19.36 23.14 45.39
CA ARG A 8 18.00 23.61 45.11
C ARG A 8 17.96 24.31 43.74
N ALA A 9 16.95 23.93 42.96
CA ALA A 9 16.21 24.62 41.90
C ALA A 9 16.82 25.81 41.14
N SER A 10 16.65 25.79 39.81
CA SER A 10 16.21 26.95 39.04
C SER A 10 15.49 26.54 37.75
N SER A 11 14.26 27.01 37.64
CA SER A 11 13.33 26.87 36.51
C SER A 11 13.88 27.53 35.24
N ALA A 12 13.66 26.90 34.08
CA ALA A 12 13.67 27.60 32.80
C ALA A 12 12.61 27.01 31.86
N ASN A 13 11.41 27.57 31.99
CA ASN A 13 10.33 27.52 31.03
C ASN A 13 10.81 28.06 29.67
N GLN A 14 10.98 27.20 28.67
CA GLN A 14 11.23 27.61 27.29
C GLN A 14 10.05 27.24 26.41
N HIS A 15 8.99 28.03 26.52
CA HIS A 15 7.97 28.16 25.48
C HIS A 15 8.59 28.78 24.23
N ARG A 16 8.67 28.04 23.11
CA ARG A 16 8.62 28.62 21.74
C ARG A 16 7.95 27.67 20.73
N LYS A 17 6.62 27.85 20.61
CA LYS A 17 5.75 28.07 19.42
C LYS A 17 6.03 27.35 18.07
N PRO A 18 4.95 27.10 17.29
CA PRO A 18 4.82 26.01 16.34
C PRO A 18 5.53 26.29 15.02
N HIS A 19 6.10 25.25 14.39
CA HIS A 19 6.62 25.40 13.04
C HIS A 19 5.45 25.40 12.03
N ALA A 20 5.28 26.56 11.43
CA ALA A 20 4.24 26.93 10.50
C ALA A 20 4.17 26.00 9.28
N GLN A 21 2.92 25.82 8.82
CA GLN A 21 2.57 25.38 7.48
C GLN A 21 3.33 26.23 6.46
N ARG A 22 4.20 25.60 5.66
CA ARG A 22 4.71 26.22 4.44
C ARG A 22 3.77 25.87 3.30
N SER A 23 2.83 26.77 3.05
CA SER A 23 2.25 26.95 1.72
C SER A 23 3.38 27.21 0.72
N ARG A 24 3.46 26.41 -0.33
CA ARG A 24 4.15 26.78 -1.57
C ARG A 24 3.30 26.28 -2.74
N GLU A 25 2.42 27.17 -3.17
CA GLU A 25 1.81 27.12 -4.49
C GLU A 25 2.88 27.22 -5.58
N SER A 26 2.72 26.35 -6.57
CA SER A 26 2.84 26.63 -8.00
C SER A 26 4.19 27.14 -8.52
N ALA A 27 5.04 26.20 -8.93
CA ALA A 27 5.93 26.41 -10.08
C ALA A 27 5.48 25.47 -11.20
N GLN A 28 4.73 26.03 -12.14
CA GLN A 28 4.48 25.43 -13.44
C GLN A 28 5.79 25.54 -14.24
N ALA A 29 6.27 24.41 -14.73
CA ALA A 29 7.25 24.33 -15.81
C ALA A 29 6.87 23.15 -16.70
N ASP A 30 7.36 23.21 -17.91
CA ASP A 30 6.66 23.07 -19.16
C ASP A 30 7.18 21.87 -19.98
N ALA A 31 6.34 21.50 -20.95
CA ALA A 31 6.47 20.52 -22.02
C ALA A 31 7.83 19.81 -22.22
N SER A 32 7.78 18.46 -22.22
CA SER A 32 8.06 17.60 -23.40
C SER A 32 8.12 16.12 -23.01
N GLY A 33 7.14 15.31 -23.45
CA GLY A 33 7.21 13.84 -23.33
C GLY A 33 5.85 13.18 -23.03
N GLY A 34 4.96 13.15 -24.01
CA GLY A 34 3.67 12.49 -23.89
C GLY A 34 3.77 10.96 -23.96
N LEU A 35 3.49 10.30 -22.84
CA LEU A 35 2.57 9.16 -22.75
C LEU A 35 2.07 9.10 -21.30
N ALA A 36 0.85 9.58 -21.11
CA ALA A 36 0.18 9.64 -19.84
C ALA A 36 -0.10 8.23 -19.30
N ALA A 37 0.43 7.92 -18.12
CA ALA A 37 -0.18 6.97 -17.20
C ALA A 37 0.04 7.44 -15.76
N SER A 38 -0.41 8.67 -15.48
CA SER A 38 -0.60 9.12 -14.11
C SER A 38 -1.80 8.37 -13.55
N VAL A 39 -1.58 7.14 -13.09
CA VAL A 39 -2.61 6.38 -12.38
C VAL A 39 -2.55 6.77 -10.91
N HIS A 40 -3.03 7.98 -10.62
CA HIS A 40 -3.68 8.21 -9.35
C HIS A 40 -5.02 7.46 -9.41
N LYS A 41 -5.03 6.14 -9.13
CA LYS A 41 -6.27 5.36 -9.07
C LYS A 41 -7.05 5.82 -7.84
N ARG A 42 -7.89 6.84 -8.01
CA ARG A 42 -8.99 7.07 -7.07
C ARG A 42 -9.88 5.84 -7.11
N GLU A 43 -10.15 5.34 -5.92
CA GLU A 43 -10.98 4.20 -5.61
C GLU A 43 -12.42 4.47 -6.08
N THR A 44 -12.79 3.83 -7.18
CA THR A 44 -14.19 3.64 -7.56
C THR A 44 -14.33 2.23 -8.11
N GLY A 45 -14.60 1.25 -7.24
CA GLY A 45 -15.26 -0.04 -7.52
C GLY A 45 -14.80 -0.93 -8.69
N ALA A 46 -13.78 -0.55 -9.46
CA ALA A 46 -13.36 -1.24 -10.66
C ALA A 46 -12.36 -2.32 -10.24
N ALA A 47 -12.84 -3.56 -10.26
CA ALA A 47 -12.00 -4.73 -10.10
C ALA A 47 -10.83 -4.66 -11.09
N SER A 48 -9.63 -4.98 -10.62
CA SER A 48 -8.46 -5.08 -11.49
C SER A 48 -8.55 -6.35 -12.33
N LEU A 49 -8.08 -6.33 -13.58
CA LEU A 49 -8.08 -7.50 -14.46
C LEU A 49 -7.00 -8.53 -14.04
N CYS A 50 -7.27 -9.80 -14.35
CA CYS A 50 -6.37 -10.93 -14.19
C CYS A 50 -5.09 -10.74 -14.99
N VAL A 51 -3.95 -10.75 -14.31
CA VAL A 51 -2.63 -10.59 -14.94
C VAL A 51 -2.20 -11.82 -15.75
N VAL A 52 -2.93 -12.93 -15.65
CA VAL A 52 -2.62 -14.19 -16.34
C VAL A 52 -3.36 -14.29 -17.67
N CYS A 53 -4.66 -13.98 -17.68
CA CYS A 53 -5.50 -14.15 -18.87
C CYS A 53 -6.00 -12.83 -19.48
N PHE A 54 -5.88 -11.71 -18.76
CA PHE A 54 -6.32 -10.37 -19.20
C PHE A 54 -7.79 -10.27 -19.65
N GLU A 55 -8.62 -11.24 -19.24
CA GLU A 55 -9.99 -11.39 -19.72
C GLU A 55 -11.03 -11.24 -18.61
N ARG A 56 -10.69 -11.65 -17.38
CA ARG A 56 -11.59 -11.70 -16.23
C ARG A 56 -11.04 -10.86 -15.09
N ASP A 57 -11.93 -10.42 -14.22
CA ASP A 57 -11.56 -9.67 -13.02
C ASP A 57 -10.81 -10.52 -11.98
N ASN A 58 -10.02 -9.83 -11.17
CA ASN A 58 -9.31 -10.37 -10.03
C ASN A 58 -10.28 -10.70 -8.91
N ALA A 59 -10.64 -11.97 -8.83
CA ALA A 59 -11.60 -12.50 -7.88
C ALA A 59 -10.96 -13.45 -6.85
N ALA A 60 -9.62 -13.52 -6.79
CA ALA A 60 -8.91 -14.41 -5.87
C ALA A 60 -7.67 -13.76 -5.23
N VAL A 61 -7.45 -14.09 -3.96
CA VAL A 61 -6.20 -13.84 -3.21
C VAL A 61 -5.41 -15.13 -3.11
N LEU A 62 -4.09 -15.06 -3.31
CA LEU A 62 -3.18 -16.18 -3.09
C LEU A 62 -2.79 -16.25 -1.60
N TYR A 63 -3.10 -17.37 -0.92
CA TYR A 63 -2.87 -17.53 0.51
C TYR A 63 -1.38 -17.46 0.88
N ARG A 64 -1.10 -17.01 2.11
CA ARG A 64 0.20 -16.56 2.65
C ARG A 64 0.71 -15.23 2.09
N CYS A 65 0.79 -15.07 0.77
CA CYS A 65 1.40 -13.86 0.20
C CYS A 65 0.42 -12.69 0.00
N GLY A 66 -0.89 -12.95 -0.01
CA GLY A 66 -1.93 -11.92 0.04
C GLY A 66 -2.16 -11.14 -1.24
N HIS A 67 -1.49 -11.47 -2.35
CA HIS A 67 -1.67 -10.74 -3.61
C HIS A 67 -2.96 -11.14 -4.32
N GLN A 68 -3.78 -10.13 -4.67
CA GLN A 68 -4.95 -10.24 -5.53
C GLN A 68 -4.58 -9.87 -6.96
N CYS A 69 -4.18 -10.86 -7.76
CA CYS A 69 -3.68 -10.62 -9.13
C CYS A 69 -4.29 -11.55 -10.19
N ALA A 70 -5.15 -12.48 -9.82
CA ALA A 70 -5.71 -13.47 -10.74
C ALA A 70 -7.22 -13.63 -10.57
N CYS A 71 -7.90 -13.96 -11.66
CA CYS A 71 -9.25 -14.52 -11.60
C CYS A 71 -9.23 -15.90 -10.94
N LEU A 72 -10.40 -16.38 -10.49
CA LEU A 72 -10.50 -17.63 -9.74
C LEU A 72 -9.97 -18.86 -10.51
N GLN A 73 -10.28 -18.96 -11.81
CA GLN A 73 -9.81 -20.07 -12.65
C GLN A 73 -8.28 -20.07 -12.81
N CYS A 74 -7.68 -18.90 -13.06
CA CYS A 74 -6.23 -18.78 -13.18
C CYS A 74 -5.54 -19.03 -11.83
N ALA A 75 -6.12 -18.58 -10.71
CA ALA A 75 -5.58 -18.82 -9.39
C ALA A 75 -5.55 -20.33 -9.06
N TYR A 76 -6.63 -21.06 -9.32
CA TYR A 76 -6.65 -22.52 -9.16
C TYR A 76 -5.66 -23.23 -10.09
N TYR A 77 -5.54 -22.79 -11.34
CA TYR A 77 -4.53 -23.33 -12.25
C TYR A 77 -3.12 -23.16 -11.67
N LEU A 78 -2.75 -21.95 -11.25
CA LEU A 78 -1.46 -21.68 -10.62
C LEU A 78 -1.19 -22.58 -9.41
N HIS A 79 -2.18 -22.73 -8.53
CA HIS A 79 -2.08 -23.62 -7.36
C HIS A 79 -1.92 -25.09 -7.76
N SER A 80 -2.76 -25.60 -8.66
CA SER A 80 -2.73 -27.01 -9.11
C SER A 80 -1.42 -27.39 -9.79
N GLN A 81 -0.80 -26.45 -10.50
CA GLN A 81 0.48 -26.62 -11.19
C GLN A 81 1.67 -26.32 -10.28
N ARG A 82 1.45 -26.05 -8.99
CA ARG A 82 2.48 -25.67 -8.00
C ARG A 82 3.35 -24.50 -8.48
N LEU A 83 2.74 -23.58 -9.22
CA LEU A 83 3.38 -22.34 -9.68
C LEU A 83 3.44 -21.33 -8.54
N ARG A 84 4.23 -20.27 -8.76
CA ARG A 84 4.45 -19.21 -7.78
C ARG A 84 3.57 -18.00 -8.07
N CYS A 85 3.34 -17.18 -7.05
CA CYS A 85 2.65 -15.90 -7.21
C CYS A 85 3.31 -15.05 -8.33
N PRO A 86 2.54 -14.56 -9.33
CA PRO A 86 3.08 -13.72 -10.41
C PRO A 86 3.72 -12.41 -9.94
N ILE A 87 3.34 -11.92 -8.74
CA ILE A 87 3.82 -10.65 -8.19
C ILE A 87 5.11 -10.84 -7.39
N CYS A 88 5.07 -11.72 -6.38
CA CYS A 88 6.15 -11.82 -5.38
C CYS A 88 6.92 -13.14 -5.42
N ARG A 89 6.55 -14.08 -6.31
CA ARG A 89 7.17 -15.41 -6.46
C ARG A 89 7.10 -16.32 -5.22
N ALA A 90 6.30 -15.95 -4.22
CA ALA A 90 5.98 -16.81 -3.09
C ALA A 90 5.26 -18.09 -3.56
N PRO A 91 5.44 -19.24 -2.87
CA PRO A 91 4.60 -20.40 -3.09
C PRO A 91 3.13 -20.06 -2.80
N ILE A 92 2.22 -20.75 -3.48
CA ILE A 92 0.78 -20.62 -3.30
C ILE A 92 0.33 -21.85 -2.51
N ASP A 93 -0.08 -21.66 -1.27
CA ASP A 93 -0.57 -22.76 -0.41
C ASP A 93 -2.08 -22.99 -0.54
N ASP A 94 -2.84 -21.94 -0.88
CA ASP A 94 -4.29 -22.02 -1.11
C ASP A 94 -4.79 -20.79 -1.90
N VAL A 95 -6.03 -20.85 -2.36
CA VAL A 95 -6.71 -19.80 -3.14
C VAL A 95 -7.99 -19.37 -2.45
N LEU A 96 -8.07 -18.10 -2.06
CA LEU A 96 -9.24 -17.52 -1.40
C LEU A 96 -10.07 -16.70 -2.40
N ARG A 97 -11.36 -17.00 -2.54
CA ARG A 97 -12.28 -16.23 -3.38
C ARG A 97 -12.68 -14.92 -2.69
N ILE A 98 -12.69 -13.84 -3.46
CA ILE A 98 -13.15 -12.53 -3.01
C ILE A 98 -14.57 -12.30 -3.51
N PHE A 99 -15.42 -11.80 -2.62
CA PHE A 99 -16.75 -11.33 -2.97
C PHE A 99 -16.77 -9.80 -2.84
N PRO A 100 -17.20 -9.05 -3.88
CA PRO A 100 -17.28 -7.60 -3.80
C PRO A 100 -18.30 -7.18 -2.74
N ALA A 101 -18.01 -6.07 -2.06
CA ALA A 101 -18.87 -5.50 -1.02
C ALA A 101 -20.02 -4.70 -1.66
N SER A 102 -21.00 -5.37 -2.25
CA SER A 102 -22.25 -4.77 -2.70
C SER A 102 -23.29 -5.86 -3.00
N ALA A 103 -24.21 -6.04 -2.06
CA ALA A 103 -25.55 -6.61 -2.27
C ALA A 103 -26.55 -5.53 -1.87
#